data_AF-A0A485KPH3-F1
#
_entry.id   AF-A0A485KPH3-F1
#
_cell.length_a   1.000
_cell.length_b   1.000
_cell.length_c   1.000
_cell.angle_alpha   90.00
_cell.angle_beta   90.00
_cell.angle_gamma   90.00
#
_symmetry.space_group_name_H-M   'P 1'
#
loop_
_entity.id
_entity.type
_entity.pdbx_description
1 polymer ?
#
loop_
_entity_poly.entity_id
_entity_poly.type
_entity_poly.pdbx_seq_one_letter_code
_entity_poly.pdbx_strand_id
1 'polypeptide(L)'
;MPPKRLVFPPPAERSRRTTKVPAKAMELVPAKKTPKPAKPPQKSASQQQLPQERKKKGGKPTTLADRILFIVHGATSLVGLPTLKKRLVGEFGMTDSPAFRKNVAKTLVALYGRSDFGRIGGSFHGGETSEVFLAATAAQKAAEEEKKMKAAGLIQCCWCEKWCDVDCFICEDSIARGGKHKCGQCGRIFWTWISDGYTNGHRVEYRKGPDF
;
A
#
# COMPACT_ATOMS: atom_id res chain seq x y z
N MET A 1 22.66 -0.46 57.39
CA MET A 1 21.76 -1.58 57.06
C MET A 1 21.31 -1.43 55.61
N PRO A 2 21.44 -2.46 54.75
CA PRO A 2 20.91 -2.40 53.39
C PRO A 2 19.39 -2.71 53.36
N PRO A 3 18.60 -2.10 52.46
CA PRO A 3 17.18 -2.41 52.34
C PRO A 3 16.97 -3.80 51.69
N LYS A 4 15.99 -4.55 52.21
CA LYS A 4 15.61 -5.88 51.70
C LYS A 4 15.07 -5.77 50.28
N ARG A 5 15.58 -6.60 49.36
CA ARG A 5 14.96 -6.82 48.04
C ARG A 5 13.59 -7.48 48.23
N LEU A 6 12.54 -6.90 47.65
CA LEU A 6 11.26 -7.57 47.46
C LEU A 6 11.38 -8.58 46.31
N VAL A 7 11.10 -9.85 46.60
CA VAL A 7 11.01 -10.91 45.59
C VAL A 7 9.57 -10.99 45.12
N PHE A 8 9.33 -10.72 43.82
CA PHE A 8 8.02 -10.94 43.21
C PHE A 8 7.84 -12.43 42.86
N PRO A 9 6.68 -13.04 43.15
CA PRO A 9 6.37 -14.39 42.68
C PRO A 9 6.12 -14.42 41.16
N PRO A 10 6.37 -15.56 40.49
CA PRO A 10 6.17 -15.68 39.05
C PRO A 10 4.67 -15.64 38.67
N PRO A 11 4.33 -15.18 37.46
CA PRO A 11 2.94 -15.11 37.00
C PRO A 11 2.36 -16.51 36.74
N ALA A 12 1.13 -16.74 37.19
CA ALA A 12 0.42 -18.01 37.02
C ALA A 12 0.07 -18.29 35.55
N GLU A 13 0.29 -19.53 35.10
CA GLU A 13 -0.04 -19.99 33.76
C GLU A 13 -1.56 -19.96 33.51
N ARG A 14 -2.01 -19.16 32.54
CA ARG A 14 -3.41 -19.22 32.08
C ARG A 14 -3.62 -20.40 31.13
N SER A 15 -4.09 -21.49 31.73
CA SER A 15 -4.62 -22.70 31.09
C SER A 15 -5.47 -22.42 29.83
N ARG A 16 -5.19 -23.16 28.74
CA ARG A 16 -6.04 -23.22 27.54
C ARG A 16 -7.38 -23.88 27.90
N ARG A 17 -8.49 -23.14 27.81
CA ARG A 17 -9.84 -23.74 27.74
C ARG A 17 -10.37 -23.76 26.31
N THR A 18 -10.42 -24.96 25.74
CA THR A 18 -11.34 -25.34 24.67
C THR A 18 -12.68 -25.76 25.27
N THR A 19 -13.81 -25.23 24.77
CA THR A 19 -15.10 -25.92 24.86
C THR A 19 -16.11 -25.38 23.84
N LYS A 20 -16.45 -26.27 22.89
CA LYS A 20 -17.79 -26.67 22.43
C LYS A 20 -18.87 -25.60 22.12
N VAL A 21 -19.21 -25.53 20.84
CA VAL A 21 -20.48 -25.00 20.30
C VAL A 21 -21.62 -26.02 20.53
N PRO A 22 -22.82 -25.60 20.96
CA PRO A 22 -24.04 -26.41 20.90
C PRO A 22 -24.85 -26.13 19.61
N ALA A 23 -25.53 -27.14 19.07
CA ALA A 23 -26.37 -27.03 17.87
C ALA A 23 -27.79 -27.60 18.11
N LYS A 24 -28.81 -26.84 17.69
CA LYS A 24 -30.22 -27.18 17.38
C LYS A 24 -30.89 -25.85 16.92
N ALA A 25 -31.54 -25.69 15.77
CA ALA A 25 -32.75 -26.35 15.21
C ALA A 25 -34.00 -26.05 16.07
N MET A 26 -35.18 -25.60 15.57
CA MET A 26 -35.76 -25.44 14.21
C MET A 26 -36.46 -24.03 14.10
N GLU A 27 -37.05 -23.52 13.00
CA GLU A 27 -38.30 -23.94 12.31
C GLU A 27 -38.52 -23.27 10.92
N LEU A 28 -39.50 -23.78 10.17
CA LEU A 28 -40.02 -23.26 8.89
C LEU A 28 -41.38 -22.54 9.14
N VAL A 29 -42.07 -21.81 8.24
CA VAL A 29 -42.04 -21.50 6.78
C VAL A 29 -42.56 -20.01 6.64
N PRO A 30 -43.10 -19.44 5.53
CA PRO A 30 -43.21 -19.84 4.12
C PRO A 30 -42.65 -18.82 3.08
N ALA A 31 -42.56 -19.27 1.83
CA ALA A 31 -42.10 -18.48 0.69
C ALA A 31 -43.13 -17.46 0.16
N LYS A 32 -42.63 -16.31 -0.33
CA LYS A 32 -43.34 -15.43 -1.28
C LYS A 32 -42.46 -15.15 -2.51
N LYS A 33 -43.12 -14.93 -3.66
CA LYS A 33 -42.54 -15.04 -5.00
C LYS A 33 -41.80 -13.75 -5.45
N THR A 34 -40.79 -13.98 -6.29
CA THR A 34 -39.97 -13.07 -7.12
C THR A 34 -40.67 -11.84 -7.72
N PRO A 35 -39.92 -10.75 -8.00
CA PRO A 35 -39.24 -10.62 -9.31
C PRO A 35 -37.74 -10.29 -9.26
N LYS A 36 -37.01 -10.69 -10.31
CA LYS A 36 -35.60 -10.37 -10.56
C LYS A 36 -35.42 -8.90 -10.99
N PRO A 37 -34.41 -8.16 -10.49
CA PRO A 37 -33.79 -7.06 -11.22
C PRO A 37 -32.81 -7.60 -12.27
N ALA A 38 -32.68 -6.89 -13.40
CA ALA A 38 -31.92 -7.37 -14.55
C ALA A 38 -30.38 -7.21 -14.41
N LYS A 39 -29.62 -8.07 -15.11
CA LYS A 39 -28.19 -7.89 -15.35
C LYS A 39 -27.93 -6.56 -16.09
N PRO A 40 -27.02 -5.69 -15.59
CA PRO A 40 -26.30 -4.77 -16.47
C PRO A 40 -25.34 -5.56 -17.38
N PRO A 41 -25.09 -5.12 -18.62
CA PRO A 41 -24.35 -5.90 -19.60
C PRO A 41 -22.86 -5.99 -19.30
N GLN A 42 -22.28 -7.17 -19.55
CA GLN A 42 -20.83 -7.33 -19.68
C GLN A 42 -20.35 -6.51 -20.89
N LYS A 43 -19.63 -5.41 -20.65
CA LYS A 43 -18.77 -4.81 -21.67
C LYS A 43 -17.37 -5.38 -21.54
N SER A 44 -16.94 -6.06 -22.60
CA SER A 44 -15.65 -6.71 -22.73
C SER A 44 -14.48 -5.72 -22.71
N ALA A 45 -13.33 -6.20 -22.26
CA ALA A 45 -12.00 -5.72 -22.66
C ALA A 45 -11.72 -4.22 -22.52
N SER A 46 -11.47 -3.77 -21.28
CA SER A 46 -10.50 -2.68 -21.07
C SER A 46 -9.10 -3.18 -21.43
N GLN A 47 -8.77 -3.16 -22.72
CA GLN A 47 -7.37 -3.10 -23.13
C GLN A 47 -6.79 -1.82 -22.51
N GLN A 48 -5.90 -1.96 -21.54
CA GLN A 48 -5.07 -0.84 -21.08
C GLN A 48 -4.14 -0.46 -22.24
N GLN A 49 -4.58 0.48 -23.07
CA GLN A 49 -3.69 1.16 -24.02
C GLN A 49 -2.63 1.88 -23.18
N LEU A 50 -1.38 1.43 -23.30
CA LEU A 50 -0.24 2.18 -22.78
C LEU A 50 -0.23 3.57 -23.46
N PRO A 51 0.11 4.65 -22.74
CA PRO A 51 0.37 5.94 -23.35
C PRO A 51 1.45 5.81 -24.43
N GLN A 52 1.09 6.08 -25.69
CA GLN A 52 2.06 6.18 -26.77
C GLN A 52 2.71 7.57 -26.72
N GLU A 53 3.87 7.68 -26.07
CA GLU A 53 4.98 8.56 -26.40
C GLU A 53 6.12 8.19 -25.42
N ARG A 54 7.35 7.90 -25.83
CA ARG A 54 8.13 8.47 -26.94
C ARG A 54 8.78 7.38 -27.80
N LYS A 55 8.49 7.34 -29.10
CA LYS A 55 9.21 6.49 -30.06
C LYS A 55 10.63 7.04 -30.31
N LYS A 56 11.62 6.62 -29.51
CA LYS A 56 13.02 6.70 -29.98
C LYS A 56 13.17 5.80 -31.21
N LYS A 57 13.82 6.33 -32.24
CA LYS A 57 14.00 5.67 -33.55
C LYS A 57 14.86 4.41 -33.43
N GLY A 58 14.49 3.34 -34.16
CA GLY A 58 15.43 2.28 -34.57
C GLY A 58 15.18 0.87 -34.03
N GLY A 59 14.52 0.03 -34.84
CA GLY A 59 14.57 -1.43 -34.72
C GLY A 59 13.62 -2.08 -33.70
N LYS A 60 13.25 -3.33 -33.98
CA LYS A 60 12.76 -4.24 -32.92
C LYS A 60 13.96 -4.62 -32.06
N PRO A 61 13.90 -4.55 -30.71
CA PRO A 61 15.03 -4.88 -29.85
C PRO A 61 15.47 -6.33 -30.06
N THR A 62 16.69 -6.49 -30.59
CA THR A 62 17.22 -7.78 -31.04
C THR A 62 17.61 -8.66 -29.87
N THR A 63 18.37 -8.13 -28.91
CA THR A 63 18.84 -8.88 -27.73
C THR A 63 17.82 -8.89 -26.59
N LEU A 64 17.97 -9.84 -25.66
CA LEU A 64 17.14 -9.90 -24.44
C LEU A 64 17.35 -8.67 -23.53
N ALA A 65 18.56 -8.09 -23.52
CA ALA A 65 18.85 -6.87 -22.78
C ALA A 65 18.04 -5.69 -23.35
N ASP A 66 18.06 -5.49 -24.67
CA ASP A 66 17.33 -4.40 -25.33
C ASP A 66 15.81 -4.54 -25.14
N ARG A 67 15.28 -5.77 -25.10
CA ARG A 67 13.85 -6.02 -24.83
C ARG A 67 13.46 -5.63 -23.40
N ILE A 68 14.33 -5.92 -22.42
CA ILE A 68 14.13 -5.52 -21.03
C ILE A 68 14.18 -3.98 -20.92
N LEU A 69 15.20 -3.34 -21.50
CA LEU A 69 15.32 -1.88 -21.54
C LEU A 69 14.11 -1.22 -22.20
N PHE A 70 13.63 -1.76 -23.34
CA PHE A 70 12.44 -1.26 -24.03
C PHE A 70 11.19 -1.31 -23.14
N ILE A 71 10.92 -2.44 -22.48
CA ILE A 71 9.77 -2.58 -21.56
C ILE A 71 9.87 -1.59 -20.40
N VAL A 72 11.07 -1.39 -19.87
CA VAL A 72 11.32 -0.61 -18.65
C VAL A 72 11.35 0.90 -18.92
N HIS A 73 11.83 1.36 -20.07
CA HIS A 73 11.71 2.76 -20.51
C HIS A 73 10.30 3.13 -20.96
N GLY A 74 9.54 2.18 -21.51
CA GLY A 74 8.14 2.37 -21.90
C GLY A 74 7.12 2.18 -20.76
N ALA A 75 7.58 2.05 -19.52
CA ALA A 75 6.71 1.87 -18.36
C ALA A 75 6.43 3.20 -17.65
N THR A 76 5.15 3.44 -17.33
CA THR A 76 4.69 4.58 -16.50
C THR A 76 4.77 4.29 -15.00
N SER A 77 5.19 3.09 -14.61
CA SER A 77 5.29 2.65 -13.22
C SER A 77 6.42 1.64 -13.04
N LEU A 78 6.85 1.42 -11.79
CA LEU A 78 7.89 0.45 -11.46
C LEU A 78 7.53 -0.96 -11.95
N VAL A 79 8.42 -1.59 -12.73
CA VAL A 79 8.14 -2.89 -13.35
C VAL A 79 8.63 -4.02 -12.46
N GLY A 80 7.71 -4.73 -11.80
CA GLY A 80 8.04 -5.94 -11.05
C GLY A 80 8.50 -7.09 -11.95
N LEU A 81 9.38 -7.97 -11.44
CA LEU A 81 9.88 -9.15 -12.16
C LEU A 81 8.78 -10.06 -12.78
N PRO A 82 7.61 -10.30 -12.14
CA PRO A 82 6.53 -11.07 -12.76
C PRO A 82 5.94 -10.35 -13.99
N THR A 83 5.77 -9.03 -13.90
CA THR A 83 5.24 -8.19 -15.00
C THR A 83 6.22 -8.16 -16.17
N LEU A 84 7.52 -8.00 -15.89
CA LEU A 84 8.57 -8.04 -16.90
C LEU A 84 8.56 -9.36 -17.69
N LYS A 85 8.49 -10.50 -16.98
CA LYS A 85 8.40 -11.83 -17.61
C LYS A 85 7.15 -11.97 -18.47
N LYS A 86 5.98 -11.53 -17.98
CA LYS A 86 4.73 -11.55 -18.75
C LYS A 86 4.81 -10.71 -20.03
N ARG A 87 5.42 -9.52 -19.98
CA ARG A 87 5.65 -8.68 -21.16
C ARG A 87 6.64 -9.29 -22.15
N LEU A 88 7.74 -9.89 -21.67
CA LEU A 88 8.69 -10.62 -22.52
C LEU A 88 8.03 -11.81 -23.26
N VAL A 89 7.12 -12.53 -22.59
CA VAL A 89 6.33 -13.61 -23.22
C VAL A 89 5.33 -13.04 -24.23
N GLY A 90 4.53 -12.04 -23.83
CA GLY A 90 3.42 -11.53 -24.63
C GLY A 90 3.80 -10.61 -25.79
N GLU A 91 4.77 -9.70 -25.60
CA GLU A 91 5.18 -8.71 -26.61
C GLU A 91 6.26 -9.26 -27.55
N PHE A 92 7.10 -10.18 -27.08
CA PHE A 92 8.26 -10.72 -27.82
C PHE A 92 8.20 -12.22 -28.11
N GLY A 93 7.05 -12.87 -27.85
CA GLY A 93 6.81 -14.28 -28.18
C GLY A 93 7.74 -15.27 -27.48
N MET A 94 8.32 -14.91 -26.33
CA MET A 94 9.26 -15.78 -25.62
C MET A 94 8.52 -16.88 -24.84
N THR A 95 8.98 -18.13 -24.92
CA THR A 95 8.38 -19.23 -24.15
C THR A 95 8.83 -19.21 -22.69
N ASP A 96 7.87 -19.16 -21.75
CA ASP A 96 8.19 -19.27 -20.32
C ASP A 96 8.69 -20.68 -19.98
N SER A 97 9.99 -20.78 -19.76
CA SER A 97 10.73 -22.01 -19.49
C SER A 97 11.73 -21.79 -18.36
N PRO A 98 12.22 -22.86 -17.69
CA PRO A 98 13.28 -22.72 -16.69
C PRO A 98 14.54 -22.04 -17.25
N ALA A 99 14.89 -22.30 -18.51
CA ALA A 99 16.00 -21.66 -19.21
C ALA A 99 15.74 -20.15 -19.44
N PHE A 100 14.56 -19.77 -19.91
CA PHE A 100 14.15 -18.37 -20.02
C PHE A 100 14.23 -17.64 -18.67
N ARG A 101 13.71 -18.23 -17.59
CA ARG A 101 13.73 -17.64 -16.25
C ARG A 101 15.16 -17.42 -15.74
N LYS A 102 16.08 -18.36 -15.98
CA LYS A 102 17.51 -18.23 -15.68
C LYS A 102 18.18 -17.14 -16.52
N ASN A 103 17.90 -17.11 -17.83
CA ASN A 103 18.47 -16.12 -18.75
C ASN A 103 18.02 -14.70 -18.40
N VAL A 104 16.73 -14.47 -18.15
CA VAL A 104 16.20 -13.17 -17.70
C VAL A 104 16.89 -12.74 -16.39
N ALA A 105 17.04 -13.63 -15.41
CA ALA A 105 17.75 -13.31 -14.17
C ALA A 105 19.23 -12.93 -14.43
N LYS A 106 19.94 -13.68 -15.27
CA LYS A 106 21.33 -13.39 -15.65
C LYS A 106 21.46 -12.06 -16.39
N THR A 107 20.56 -11.74 -17.31
CA THR A 107 20.55 -10.45 -18.03
C THR A 107 20.22 -9.29 -17.11
N LEU A 108 19.29 -9.44 -16.16
CA LEU A 108 19.01 -8.41 -15.16
C LEU A 108 20.21 -8.13 -14.25
N VAL A 109 20.99 -9.16 -13.90
CA VAL A 109 22.25 -8.98 -13.16
C VAL A 109 23.30 -8.24 -14.01
N ALA A 110 23.42 -8.59 -15.30
CA ALA A 110 24.35 -7.92 -16.23
C ALA A 110 23.96 -6.47 -16.61
N LEU A 111 22.72 -6.06 -16.35
CA LEU A 111 22.24 -4.68 -16.58
C LEU A 111 22.47 -3.76 -15.36
N TYR A 112 22.77 -4.29 -14.17
CA TYR A 112 23.09 -3.45 -13.01
C TYR A 112 24.39 -2.66 -13.25
N GLY A 113 24.39 -1.39 -12.84
CA GLY A 113 25.52 -0.47 -13.02
C GLY A 113 25.48 0.34 -14.32
N ARG A 114 24.49 0.14 -15.20
CA ARG A 114 24.22 1.05 -16.31
C ARG A 114 23.35 2.22 -15.87
N SER A 115 23.56 3.41 -16.45
CA SER A 115 22.77 4.61 -16.15
C SER A 115 21.33 4.58 -16.69
N ASP A 116 21.03 3.69 -17.65
CA ASP A 116 19.72 3.51 -18.28
C ASP A 116 18.86 2.41 -17.62
N PHE A 117 19.35 1.77 -16.55
CA PHE A 117 18.65 0.69 -15.86
C PHE A 117 18.90 0.69 -14.35
N GLY A 118 17.85 0.58 -13.54
CA GLY A 118 18.00 0.45 -12.10
C GLY A 118 16.87 -0.32 -11.44
N ARG A 119 16.96 -0.49 -10.12
CA ARG A 119 16.05 -1.29 -9.30
C ARG A 119 15.74 -0.61 -7.96
N ILE A 120 14.46 -0.48 -7.66
CA ILE A 120 13.93 -0.02 -6.36
C ILE A 120 13.00 -1.11 -5.81
N GLY A 121 13.22 -1.55 -4.57
CA GLY A 121 12.27 -2.41 -3.84
C GLY A 121 11.91 -3.75 -4.51
N GLY A 122 12.75 -4.28 -5.41
CA GLY A 122 12.43 -5.49 -6.19
C GLY A 122 11.81 -5.26 -7.56
N SER A 123 11.54 -4.00 -7.93
CA SER A 123 11.02 -3.59 -9.24
C SER A 123 12.02 -2.72 -10.00
N PHE A 124 11.87 -2.64 -11.32
CA PHE A 124 12.85 -2.03 -12.23
C PHE A 124 12.36 -0.68 -12.81
N HIS A 125 13.30 0.21 -13.13
CA HIS A 125 13.06 1.52 -13.77
C HIS A 125 14.15 1.84 -14.81
N GLY A 126 13.83 2.76 -15.74
CA GLY A 126 14.67 3.08 -16.90
C GLY A 126 15.78 4.08 -16.60
N GLY A 127 16.53 3.86 -15.52
CA GLY A 127 17.61 4.74 -15.07
C GLY A 127 17.14 5.90 -14.18
N GLU A 128 18.08 6.69 -13.71
CA GLU A 128 17.87 7.79 -12.73
C GLU A 128 17.12 9.00 -13.33
N THR A 129 17.21 9.19 -14.64
CA THR A 129 16.50 10.25 -15.37
C THR A 129 15.07 9.89 -15.75
N SER A 130 14.60 8.66 -15.42
CA SER A 130 13.23 8.24 -15.71
C SER A 130 12.22 8.88 -14.75
N GLU A 131 11.09 9.32 -15.29
CA GLU A 131 9.97 9.90 -14.51
C GLU A 131 9.51 8.94 -13.40
N VAL A 132 9.54 7.63 -13.66
CA VAL A 132 9.25 6.56 -12.68
C VAL A 132 10.22 6.57 -11.50
N PHE A 133 11.52 6.78 -11.74
CA PHE A 133 12.53 6.86 -10.67
C PHE A 133 12.36 8.13 -9.83
N LEU A 134 12.14 9.27 -10.50
CA LEU A 134 11.93 10.56 -9.83
C LEU A 134 10.66 10.52 -8.96
N ALA A 135 9.57 9.96 -9.48
CA ALA A 135 8.34 9.76 -8.71
C ALA A 135 8.54 8.78 -7.52
N ALA A 136 9.23 7.66 -7.73
CA ALA A 136 9.48 6.68 -6.68
C ALA A 136 10.39 7.22 -5.56
N THR A 137 11.45 7.97 -5.91
CA THR A 137 12.37 8.59 -4.93
C THR A 137 11.71 9.76 -4.19
N ALA A 138 10.88 10.56 -4.86
CA ALA A 138 10.05 11.58 -4.20
C ALA A 138 9.05 10.95 -3.22
N ALA A 139 8.36 9.87 -3.61
CA ALA A 139 7.44 9.15 -2.73
C ALA A 139 8.15 8.50 -1.53
N GLN A 140 9.37 7.98 -1.70
CA GLN A 140 10.18 7.46 -0.59
C GLN A 140 10.56 8.57 0.39
N LYS A 141 11.05 9.72 -0.10
CA LYS A 141 11.36 10.88 0.75
C LYS A 141 10.13 11.39 1.50
N ALA A 142 8.98 11.50 0.83
CA ALA A 142 7.72 11.88 1.47
C ALA A 142 7.29 10.87 2.56
N ALA A 143 7.46 9.56 2.33
CA ALA A 143 7.17 8.54 3.32
C ALA A 143 8.17 8.50 4.50
N GLU A 144 9.43 8.88 4.29
CA GLU A 144 10.42 9.05 5.36
C GLU A 144 10.15 10.33 6.18
N GLU A 145 9.77 11.43 5.51
CA GLU A 145 9.32 12.65 6.18
C GLU A 145 8.04 12.42 6.98
N GLU A 146 7.04 11.75 6.41
CA GLU A 146 5.82 11.31 7.11
C GLU A 146 6.17 10.52 8.38
N LYS A 147 7.06 9.51 8.27
CA LYS A 147 7.52 8.74 9.44
C LYS A 147 8.22 9.62 10.47
N LYS A 148 9.02 10.59 10.04
CA LYS A 148 9.71 11.54 10.93
C LYS A 148 8.71 12.44 11.66
N MET A 149 7.71 12.98 10.97
CA MET A 149 6.67 13.81 11.57
C MET A 149 5.81 12.98 12.55
N LYS A 150 5.43 11.75 12.18
CA LYS A 150 4.72 10.80 13.05
C LYS A 150 5.55 10.45 14.30
N ALA A 151 6.85 10.22 14.15
CA ALA A 151 7.76 9.96 15.27
C ALA A 151 7.98 11.18 16.18
N ALA A 152 7.84 12.40 15.65
CA ALA A 152 7.83 13.63 16.42
C ALA A 152 6.48 13.90 17.12
N GLY A 153 5.50 13.01 16.99
CA GLY A 153 4.16 13.17 17.59
C GLY A 153 3.26 14.18 16.86
N LEU A 154 3.66 14.63 15.66
CA LEU A 154 2.86 15.55 14.85
C LEU A 154 1.68 14.82 14.19
N ILE A 155 0.61 15.56 13.97
CA ILE A 155 -0.68 15.00 13.56
C ILE A 155 -1.07 15.58 12.21
N GLN A 156 -1.35 14.73 11.22
CA GLN A 156 -1.72 15.19 9.89
C GLN A 156 -3.20 15.60 9.81
N CYS A 157 -3.49 16.82 9.37
CA CYS A 157 -4.86 17.31 9.23
C CYS A 157 -5.56 16.72 7.99
N CYS A 158 -6.71 16.05 8.17
CA CYS A 158 -7.51 15.42 7.10
C CYS A 158 -8.21 16.38 6.11
N TRP A 159 -7.94 17.68 6.20
CA TRP A 159 -8.54 18.73 5.38
C TRP A 159 -7.54 19.40 4.44
N CYS A 160 -6.29 19.57 4.88
CA CYS A 160 -5.24 20.26 4.14
C CYS A 160 -3.93 19.47 4.08
N GLU A 161 -3.89 18.26 4.65
CA GLU A 161 -2.77 17.31 4.66
C GLU A 161 -1.46 17.83 5.28
N LYS A 162 -1.50 19.04 5.86
CA LYS A 162 -0.41 19.62 6.65
C LYS A 162 -0.32 18.99 8.03
N TRP A 163 0.91 18.88 8.52
CA TRP A 163 1.22 18.49 9.89
C TRP A 163 0.85 19.60 10.88
N CYS A 164 0.26 19.19 11.99
CA CYS A 164 -0.12 20.01 13.12
C CYS A 164 0.75 19.63 14.33
N ASP A 165 1.13 20.64 15.08
CA ASP A 165 1.84 20.58 16.35
C ASP A 165 0.88 20.34 17.53
N VAL A 166 1.46 20.20 18.72
CA VAL A 166 0.73 19.95 19.98
C VAL A 166 -0.23 21.10 20.31
N ASP A 167 0.09 22.33 19.89
CA ASP A 167 -0.74 23.53 20.10
C ASP A 167 -2.07 23.49 19.32
N CYS A 168 -2.24 22.55 18.38
CA CYS A 168 -3.51 22.31 17.71
C CYS A 168 -4.50 21.48 18.56
N PHE A 169 -4.10 20.92 19.71
CA PHE A 169 -4.97 20.14 20.60
C PHE A 169 -5.99 21.02 21.35
N ILE A 170 -7.25 20.58 21.41
CA ILE A 170 -8.31 21.24 22.18
C ILE A 170 -8.67 20.44 23.44
N CYS A 171 -9.01 19.17 23.29
CA CYS A 171 -9.47 18.31 24.38
C CYS A 171 -9.39 16.82 24.01
N GLU A 172 -9.38 15.95 25.03
CA GLU A 172 -9.46 14.50 24.82
C GLU A 172 -10.89 14.09 24.41
N ASP A 173 -11.01 13.08 23.55
CA ASP A 173 -12.27 12.40 23.22
C ASP A 173 -12.57 11.37 24.32
N SER A 174 -13.70 11.56 25.00
CA SER A 174 -14.14 10.78 26.16
C SER A 174 -14.46 9.31 25.86
N ILE A 175 -14.65 8.94 24.59
CA ILE A 175 -15.07 7.60 24.16
C ILE A 175 -13.88 6.79 23.62
N ALA A 176 -13.05 7.40 22.76
CA ALA A 176 -11.98 6.69 22.06
C ALA A 176 -10.58 6.88 22.65
N ARG A 177 -10.43 7.68 23.72
CA ARG A 177 -9.12 8.23 24.16
C ARG A 177 -8.41 8.98 23.04
N GLY A 178 -9.21 9.56 22.15
CA GLY A 178 -8.74 10.33 21.00
C GLY A 178 -8.42 11.77 21.38
N GLY A 179 -8.09 12.58 20.39
CA GLY A 179 -7.98 14.03 20.57
C GLY A 179 -8.89 14.79 19.61
N LYS A 180 -9.51 15.86 20.10
CA LYS A 180 -10.10 16.91 19.27
C LYS A 180 -9.03 17.96 19.00
N HIS A 181 -8.85 18.30 17.73
CA HIS A 181 -7.83 19.24 17.28
C HIS A 181 -8.43 20.33 16.40
N LYS A 182 -7.82 21.51 16.37
CA LYS A 182 -8.11 22.59 15.41
C LYS A 182 -6.83 22.94 14.67
N CYS A 183 -6.84 22.71 13.37
CA CYS A 183 -5.68 22.95 12.53
C CYS A 183 -5.35 24.46 12.47
N GLY A 184 -4.16 24.87 12.93
CA GLY A 184 -3.70 26.26 12.82
C GLY A 184 -3.60 26.78 11.38
N GLN A 185 -3.50 25.89 10.39
CA GLN A 185 -3.32 26.24 8.98
C GLN A 185 -4.64 26.42 8.20
N CYS A 186 -5.71 25.70 8.55
CA CYS A 186 -6.99 25.79 7.84
C CYS A 186 -8.18 26.12 8.75
N GLY A 187 -7.96 26.29 10.06
CA GLY A 187 -8.97 26.63 11.07
C GLY A 187 -9.99 25.53 11.37
N ARG A 188 -10.00 24.42 10.62
CA ARG A 188 -10.99 23.34 10.75
C ARG A 188 -10.68 22.42 11.91
N ILE A 189 -11.74 21.92 12.52
CA ILE A 189 -11.69 20.88 13.55
C ILE A 189 -11.51 19.52 12.87
N PHE A 190 -10.71 18.66 13.49
CA PHE A 190 -10.53 17.26 13.13
C PHE A 190 -10.24 16.45 14.40
N TRP A 191 -10.30 15.13 14.30
CA TRP A 191 -10.20 14.20 15.43
C TRP A 191 -9.08 13.19 15.21
N THR A 192 -8.50 12.65 16.27
CA THR A 192 -7.56 11.51 16.19
C THR A 192 -8.03 10.37 17.05
N TRP A 193 -7.75 9.13 16.66
CA TRP A 193 -8.21 7.92 17.36
C TRP A 193 -7.03 7.03 17.75
N ILE A 194 -7.12 6.31 18.87
CA ILE A 194 -6.09 5.38 19.34
C ILE A 194 -5.82 4.23 18.35
N SER A 195 -6.85 3.73 17.67
CA SER A 195 -6.77 2.63 16.70
C SER A 195 -5.85 2.94 15.52
N ASP A 196 -5.77 4.22 15.15
CA ASP A 196 -5.11 4.71 13.95
C ASP A 196 -3.78 5.38 14.30
N GLY A 197 -3.28 5.18 15.53
CA GLY A 197 -1.95 5.59 15.98
C GLY A 197 -1.80 7.09 16.25
N TYR A 198 -2.89 7.78 16.60
CA TYR A 198 -2.96 9.20 17.02
C TYR A 198 -2.47 10.28 16.04
N THR A 199 -1.74 9.91 14.99
CA THR A 199 -1.04 10.84 14.08
C THR A 199 -1.80 11.10 12.77
N ASN A 200 -2.89 10.37 12.54
CA ASN A 200 -3.78 10.57 11.39
C ASN A 200 -5.06 11.29 11.85
N GLY A 201 -5.41 12.39 11.18
CA GLY A 201 -6.64 13.12 11.44
C GLY A 201 -7.87 12.49 10.76
N HIS A 202 -9.03 12.69 11.37
CA HIS A 202 -10.34 12.22 10.91
C HIS A 202 -11.35 13.38 10.91
N ARG A 203 -12.29 13.36 9.95
CA ARG A 203 -13.29 14.43 9.79
C ARG A 203 -14.41 14.39 10.84
N VAL A 204 -14.57 13.25 11.51
CA VAL A 204 -15.63 12.98 12.49
C VAL A 204 -15.03 12.44 13.78
N GLU A 205 -15.72 12.69 14.89
CA GLU A 205 -15.47 12.07 16.19
C GLU A 205 -15.69 10.56 16.11
N TYR A 206 -14.99 9.77 16.93
CA TYR A 206 -15.20 8.33 16.94
C TYR A 206 -16.55 8.00 17.61
N ARG A 207 -17.37 7.19 16.94
CA ARG A 207 -18.63 6.69 17.51
C ARG A 207 -18.62 5.18 17.57
N LYS A 208 -19.09 4.63 18.69
CA LYS A 208 -19.05 3.21 19.01
C LYS A 208 -20.48 2.66 19.14
N GLY A 209 -21.07 2.17 18.07
CA GLY A 209 -22.42 1.60 18.09
C GLY A 209 -23.18 1.70 16.77
N PRO A 210 -24.31 0.99 16.63
CA PRO A 210 -24.92 0.66 15.34
C PRO A 210 -25.92 1.71 14.80
N ASP A 211 -25.71 3.00 15.06
CA ASP A 211 -26.57 4.08 14.55
C ASP A 211 -26.06 4.63 13.20
N PHE A 212 -25.90 3.72 12.23
CA PHE A 212 -25.63 3.97 10.80
C PHE A 212 -26.24 2.86 9.92
#